data_AF-A0A3D0S373-F1
#
_entry.id   AF-A0A3D0S373-F1
#
_cell.length_a   1.000
_cell.length_b   1.000
_cell.length_c   1.000
_cell.angle_alpha   90.00
_cell.angle_beta   90.00
_cell.angle_gamma   90.00
#
_symmetry.space_group_name_H-M   'P 1'
#
loop_
_entity.id
_entity.type
_entity.pdbx_description
1 polymer ?
#
loop_
_entity_poly.entity_id
_entity_poly.type
_entity_poly.pdbx_seq_one_letter_code
_entity_poly.pdbx_strand_id
1 'polypeptide(L)'
;LYQSKTGELVAMEKGGRYFNGKLAEFLRLRDRRCRTKWCDAPIRHLDHIEDHADGGPTTATNGQGTCEQCNYNKQALGWTARPRPGPVHTVETTTPTGHRYVSQAPTD
;
A
#
# COMPACT_ATOMS: atom_id res chain seq x y z
N LEU A 1 5.85 0.34 -21.96
CA LEU A 1 5.47 1.54 -21.17
C LEU A 1 4.64 2.43 -22.07
N TYR A 2 3.35 2.63 -21.78
CA TYR A 2 2.54 3.60 -22.51
C TYR A 2 2.15 4.71 -21.53
N GLN A 3 2.49 5.95 -21.90
CA GLN A 3 2.05 7.16 -21.20
C GLN A 3 0.83 7.68 -21.96
N SER A 4 -0.31 7.88 -21.29
CA SER A 4 -1.41 8.60 -21.93
C SER A 4 -1.01 10.06 -22.14
N LYS A 5 -1.64 10.74 -23.10
CA LYS A 5 -1.43 12.18 -23.36
C LYS A 5 -1.74 13.07 -22.14
N THR A 6 -2.35 12.54 -21.08
CA THR A 6 -2.68 13.23 -19.82
C THR A 6 -1.68 12.97 -18.69
N GLY A 7 -0.61 12.20 -18.92
CA GLY A 7 0.38 11.88 -17.89
C GLY A 7 -0.09 10.85 -16.85
N GLU A 8 -1.25 10.22 -17.07
CA GLU A 8 -1.73 9.15 -16.20
C GLU A 8 -0.93 7.86 -16.46
N LEU A 9 -0.53 7.20 -15.37
CA LEU A 9 0.11 5.89 -15.40
C LEU A 9 -0.92 4.84 -15.83
N VAL A 10 -0.88 4.44 -17.11
CA VAL A 10 -1.74 3.39 -17.65
C VAL A 10 -1.12 2.01 -17.36
N ALA A 11 -1.86 1.21 -16.58
CA ALA A 11 -1.75 -0.22 -16.28
C ALA A 11 -0.42 -0.93 -16.59
N MET A 12 0.31 -1.28 -15.53
CA MET A 12 1.35 -2.33 -15.52
C MET A 12 0.73 -3.73 -15.50
N GLU A 13 1.50 -4.72 -15.96
CA GLU A 13 1.03 -6.06 -16.30
C GLU A 13 0.04 -6.68 -15.31
N LYS A 14 -1.07 -7.15 -15.87
CA LYS A 14 -2.19 -7.77 -15.17
C LYS A 14 -1.80 -9.19 -14.76
N GLY A 15 -1.66 -9.47 -13.46
CA GLY A 15 -1.69 -10.84 -12.92
C GLY A 15 -0.57 -11.25 -11.96
N GLY A 16 0.45 -10.43 -11.72
CA GLY A 16 1.52 -10.75 -10.76
C GLY A 16 1.17 -10.35 -9.33
N ARG A 17 1.47 -11.22 -8.35
CA ARG A 17 1.41 -10.88 -6.91
C ARG A 17 2.44 -9.82 -6.53
N TYR A 18 3.60 -9.77 -7.18
CA TYR A 18 4.69 -8.91 -6.74
C TYR A 18 4.60 -7.50 -7.33
N PHE A 19 4.86 -6.49 -6.48
CA PHE A 19 5.08 -5.12 -6.92
C PHE A 19 6.47 -4.99 -7.54
N ASN A 20 6.53 -4.86 -8.86
CA ASN A 20 7.77 -4.85 -9.65
C ASN A 20 7.93 -3.53 -10.42
N GLY A 21 9.12 -3.30 -10.99
CA GLY A 21 9.40 -2.21 -11.92
C GLY A 21 8.95 -0.82 -11.42
N LYS A 22 8.32 -0.04 -12.31
CA LYS A 22 7.87 1.32 -12.00
C LYS A 22 6.83 1.41 -10.90
N LEU A 23 5.99 0.38 -10.73
CA LEU A 23 5.02 0.35 -9.63
C LEU A 23 5.76 0.23 -8.30
N ALA A 24 6.77 -0.63 -8.22
CA ALA A 24 7.59 -0.77 -7.02
C ALA A 24 8.36 0.51 -6.66
N GLU A 25 8.89 1.19 -7.68
CA GLU A 25 9.56 2.48 -7.54
C GLU A 25 8.59 3.56 -7.06
N PHE A 26 7.43 3.68 -7.71
CA PHE A 26 6.37 4.61 -7.34
C PHE A 26 5.94 4.43 -5.88
N LEU A 27 5.69 3.20 -5.43
CA LEU A 27 5.27 2.94 -4.05
C LEU A 27 6.33 3.39 -3.04
N ARG A 28 7.62 3.13 -3.32
CA ARG A 28 8.71 3.58 -2.44
C ARG A 28 8.83 5.10 -2.38
N LEU A 29 8.71 5.78 -3.52
CA LEU A 29 8.77 7.24 -3.60
C LEU A 29 7.57 7.90 -2.90
N ARG A 30 6.37 7.36 -3.11
CA ARG A 30 5.14 7.86 -2.50
C ARG A 30 5.16 7.67 -0.99
N ASP A 31 5.58 6.50 -0.51
CA ASP A 31 5.40 6.15 0.90
C ASP A 31 6.55 6.59 1.79
N ARG A 32 7.79 6.62 1.28
CA ARG A 32 9.05 7.03 1.95
C ARG A 32 9.44 6.20 3.18
N ARG A 33 8.49 5.88 4.05
CA ARG A 33 8.61 5.14 5.32
C ARG A 33 7.43 4.17 5.46
N CYS A 34 7.48 3.32 6.47
CA CYS A 34 6.42 2.36 6.76
C CYS A 34 5.05 3.07 6.87
N ARG A 35 4.04 2.52 6.19
CA ARG A 35 2.68 3.08 6.15
C ARG A 35 1.80 2.64 7.32
N THR A 36 2.31 1.85 8.26
CA THR A 36 1.60 1.59 9.52
C THR A 36 1.68 2.83 10.42
N LYS A 37 0.54 3.24 10.97
CA LYS A 37 0.46 4.50 11.74
C LYS A 37 1.50 4.55 12.86
N TRP A 38 2.21 5.67 12.95
CA TRP A 38 3.32 5.95 13.89
C TRP A 38 4.61 5.12 13.70
N CYS A 39 4.66 4.19 12.75
CA CYS A 39 5.89 3.49 12.43
C CYS A 39 6.72 4.32 11.44
N ASP A 40 7.88 4.81 11.88
CA ASP A 40 8.81 5.56 11.02
C ASP A 40 9.98 4.68 10.49
N ALA A 41 9.80 3.36 10.49
CA ALA A 41 10.83 2.44 10.03
C ALA A 41 11.01 2.51 8.50
N PRO A 42 12.23 2.23 7.99
CA PRO A 42 12.46 2.10 6.56
C PRO A 42 11.56 1.03 5.92
N ILE A 43 11.13 1.27 4.68
CA ILE A 43 10.38 0.30 3.90
C ILE A 43 11.28 -0.90 3.59
N ARG A 44 10.80 -2.10 3.95
CA ARG A 44 11.44 -3.37 3.61
C ARG A 44 10.58 -4.18 2.63
N HIS A 45 9.26 -4.11 2.76
CA HIS A 45 8.30 -4.80 1.92
C HIS A 45 7.38 -3.83 1.19
N LEU A 46 6.92 -4.24 0.01
CA LEU A 46 5.77 -3.65 -0.65
C LEU A 46 4.62 -4.63 -0.49
N ASP A 47 3.61 -4.21 0.26
CA ASP A 47 2.49 -5.03 0.69
C ASP A 47 1.20 -4.58 0.03
N HIS A 48 0.24 -5.49 -0.10
CA HIS A 48 -1.12 -5.13 -0.49
C HIS A 48 -1.88 -4.60 0.72
N ILE A 49 -2.70 -3.57 0.55
CA ILE A 49 -3.54 -3.05 1.63
C ILE A 49 -4.66 -4.06 1.90
N GLU A 50 -5.45 -4.35 0.88
CA GLU A 50 -6.35 -5.52 0.82
C GLU A 50 -5.53 -6.70 0.30
N ASP A 51 -5.48 -7.79 1.06
CA ASP A 51 -4.58 -8.90 0.78
C ASP A 51 -4.83 -9.50 -0.62
N HIS A 52 -3.75 -9.80 -1.34
CA HIS A 52 -3.85 -10.43 -2.65
C HIS A 52 -4.52 -11.81 -2.58
N ALA A 53 -4.37 -12.54 -1.47
CA ALA A 53 -5.04 -13.83 -1.25
C ALA A 53 -6.57 -13.69 -1.23
N ASP A 54 -7.08 -12.52 -0.82
CA ASP A 54 -8.51 -12.19 -0.78
C ASP A 54 -8.99 -11.48 -2.06
N GLY A 55 -8.17 -11.47 -3.11
CA GLY A 55 -8.50 -10.85 -4.40
C GLY A 55 -8.07 -9.38 -4.52
N GLY A 56 -7.33 -8.85 -3.55
CA GLY A 56 -6.77 -7.51 -3.61
C GLY A 56 -5.86 -7.31 -4.84
N PRO A 57 -6.11 -6.32 -5.71
CA PRO A 57 -5.39 -6.21 -6.98
C PRO A 57 -4.00 -5.59 -6.77
N THR A 58 -3.01 -6.01 -7.55
CA THR A 58 -1.67 -5.38 -7.56
C THR A 58 -1.73 -4.04 -8.29
N THR A 59 -1.95 -2.95 -7.55
CA THR A 59 -2.14 -1.60 -8.10
C THR A 59 -1.46 -0.53 -7.24
N ALA A 60 -1.33 0.68 -7.76
CA ALA A 60 -0.86 1.82 -6.98
C ALA A 60 -1.77 2.10 -5.77
N THR A 61 -3.09 1.99 -5.94
CA THR A 61 -4.08 2.27 -4.88
C THR A 61 -4.09 1.20 -3.79
N ASN A 62 -3.78 -0.05 -4.13
CA ASN A 62 -3.77 -1.16 -3.17
C ASN A 62 -2.35 -1.52 -2.69
N GLY A 63 -1.30 -0.86 -3.16
CA GLY A 63 0.07 -1.09 -2.68
C GLY A 63 0.43 -0.15 -1.54
N GLN A 64 1.28 -0.60 -0.61
CA GLN A 64 1.86 0.22 0.45
C GLN A 64 3.27 -0.25 0.83
N GLY A 65 4.14 0.67 1.23
CA GLY A 65 5.42 0.37 1.85
C GLY A 65 5.27 0.01 3.32
N THR A 66 5.85 -1.11 3.74
CA THR A 66 5.84 -1.57 5.14
C THR A 66 7.25 -1.97 5.59
N CYS A 67 7.53 -1.81 6.88
CA CYS A 67 8.67 -2.52 7.47
C CYS A 67 8.30 -4.00 7.66
N GLU A 68 9.30 -4.84 7.89
CA GLU A 68 9.10 -6.28 8.04
C GLU A 68 8.14 -6.63 9.18
N GLN A 69 8.32 -6.05 10.37
CA GLN A 69 7.47 -6.30 11.54
C GLN A 69 6.01 -5.94 11.29
N CYS A 70 5.75 -4.74 10.73
CA CYS A 70 4.39 -4.29 10.48
C CYS A 70 3.71 -5.12 9.40
N ASN A 71 4.46 -5.55 8.38
CA ASN A 71 3.97 -6.47 7.37
C ASN A 71 3.50 -7.78 7.99
N TYR A 72 4.32 -8.40 8.85
CA TYR A 72 3.94 -9.65 9.50
C TYR A 72 2.78 -9.48 10.49
N ASN A 73 2.76 -8.38 11.27
CA ASN A 73 1.67 -8.10 12.20
C ASN A 73 0.31 -7.96 11.50
N LYS A 74 0.28 -7.33 10.31
CA LYS A 74 -0.96 -7.17 9.53
C LYS A 74 -1.57 -8.51 9.11
N GLN A 75 -0.78 -9.57 8.97
CA GLN A 75 -1.25 -10.90 8.56
C GLN A 75 -1.89 -11.69 9.73
N ALA A 76 -1.84 -11.17 10.96
CA ALA A 76 -2.46 -11.84 12.10
C ALA A 76 -3.99 -11.76 12.03
N LEU A 77 -4.67 -12.77 12.59
CA LEU A 77 -6.13 -12.85 12.61
C LEU A 77 -6.78 -11.59 13.23
N GLY A 78 -7.86 -11.13 12.61
CA GLY A 78 -8.63 -9.96 13.06
C GLY A 78 -8.06 -8.61 12.62
N TRP A 79 -6.89 -8.58 12.00
CA TRP A 79 -6.41 -7.37 11.32
C TRP A 79 -7.09 -7.23 9.95
N THR A 80 -7.45 -6.00 9.60
CA THR A 80 -7.90 -5.67 8.24
C THR A 80 -7.32 -4.33 7.83
N ALA A 81 -7.11 -4.11 6.53
CA ALA A 81 -6.75 -2.80 6.01
C ALA A 81 -7.47 -2.54 4.70
N ARG A 82 -7.81 -1.28 4.44
CA ARG A 82 -8.48 -0.85 3.21
C ARG A 82 -7.98 0.53 2.75
N PRO A 83 -7.88 0.77 1.43
CA PRO A 83 -7.65 2.10 0.91
C PRO A 83 -8.89 2.98 1.20
N ARG A 84 -8.67 4.26 1.49
CA ARG A 84 -9.73 5.26 1.61
C ARG A 84 -9.66 6.17 0.37
N PRO A 85 -10.81 6.46 -0.28
CA PRO A 85 -10.84 7.39 -1.40
C PRO A 85 -10.49 8.81 -0.94
N GLY A 86 -9.84 9.56 -1.81
CA GLY A 86 -9.46 10.95 -1.55
C GLY A 86 -8.27 11.40 -2.39
N PRO A 87 -7.92 12.69 -2.33
CA PRO A 87 -6.81 13.25 -3.10
C PRO A 87 -5.44 12.75 -2.62
N VAL A 88 -5.35 12.27 -1.37
CA VAL A 88 -4.13 11.74 -0.76
C VAL A 88 -4.30 10.25 -0.52
N HIS A 89 -3.32 9.45 -0.95
CA HIS A 89 -3.34 8.01 -0.72
C HIS A 89 -3.39 7.69 0.78
N THR A 90 -4.52 7.12 1.21
CA THR A 90 -4.86 6.94 2.62
C THR A 90 -5.21 5.48 2.88
N VAL A 91 -4.64 4.92 3.95
CA VAL A 91 -4.90 3.55 4.41
C VAL A 91 -5.61 3.62 5.75
N GLU A 92 -6.71 2.88 5.90
CA GLU A 92 -7.34 2.64 7.19
C GLU A 92 -7.08 1.20 7.61
N THR A 93 -6.43 1.01 8.75
CA THR A 93 -6.20 -0.29 9.38
C THR A 93 -7.14 -0.46 10.56
N THR A 94 -7.79 -1.61 10.67
CA THR A 94 -8.57 -2.01 11.85
C THR A 94 -7.82 -3.11 12.58
N THR A 95 -7.61 -2.93 13.89
CA THR A 95 -6.97 -3.93 14.75
C THR A 95 -7.96 -5.02 15.16
N PRO A 96 -7.50 -6.17 15.71
CA PRO A 96 -8.37 -7.23 16.20
C PRO A 96 -9.35 -6.77 17.29
N THR A 97 -9.01 -5.72 18.03
CA THR A 97 -9.86 -5.08 19.05
C THR A 97 -10.87 -4.08 18.48
N GLY A 98 -10.91 -3.89 17.15
CA GLY A 98 -11.84 -2.99 16.48
C GLY A 98 -11.40 -1.53 16.40
N HIS A 99 -10.24 -1.16 16.94
CA HIS A 99 -9.72 0.21 16.79
C HIS A 99 -9.28 0.48 15.35
N ARG A 100 -9.55 1.71 14.89
CA ARG A 100 -9.25 2.13 13.51
C ARG A 100 -8.17 3.20 13.51
N TYR A 101 -7.20 3.03 12.62
CA TYR A 101 -6.08 3.93 12.47
C TYR A 101 -5.92 4.34 11.01
N VAL A 102 -5.70 5.64 10.79
CA VAL A 102 -5.53 6.21 9.45
C VAL A 102 -4.08 6.61 9.24
N SER A 103 -3.54 6.23 8.07
CA SER A 103 -2.20 6.58 7.59
C SER A 103 -2.30 7.26 6.23
N GLN A 104 -1.79 8.48 6.13
CA GLN A 104 -1.77 9.26 4.88
C GLN A 104 -0.37 9.25 4.29
N ALA A 105 -0.29 9.27 2.96
CA ALA A 105 1.00 9.46 2.29
C ALA A 105 1.52 10.87 2.59
N PRO A 106 2.85 11.08 2.65
CA PRO A 106 3.43 12.41 2.63
C PRO A 106 2.89 13.24 1.47
N THR A 107 2.62 14.52 1.72
CA THR A 107 2.06 15.48 0.75
C THR A 107 3.01 16.64 0.43
N ASP A 108 4.20 16.62 1.02
CA ASP A 108 5.24 17.65 0.94
C ASP A 108 6.29 17.35 -0.14
#